data_AF-A0A090Q0Q4-F1
#
_entry.id   AF-A0A090Q0Q4-F1
#
_cell.length_a   1.000
_cell.length_b   1.000
_cell.length_c   1.000
_cell.angle_alpha   90.00
_cell.angle_beta   90.00
_cell.angle_gamma   90.00
#
_symmetry.space_group_name_H-M   'P 1'
#
loop_
_entity.id
_entity.type
_entity.pdbx_description
1 polymer ?
#
loop_
_entity_poly.entity_id
_entity_poly.type
_entity_poly.pdbx_seq_one_letter_code
_entity_poly.pdbx_strand_id
1 'polypeptide(L)' 'MHESLTLEITRALETLSQKEADVISLYFGIGNQQPMSLEEIGETFDLTRERVRQIKEKGIKRLRQNSRSKILKSYLG' A
#
# COMPACT_ATOMS: atom_id res chain seq x y z
N MET A 1 9.42 16.11 -10.79
CA MET A 1 8.01 15.65 -10.94
C MET A 1 7.68 14.35 -10.18
N HIS A 2 8.59 13.75 -9.38
CA HIS A 2 8.29 12.53 -8.61
C HIS A 2 7.65 12.78 -7.23
N GLU A 3 7.90 13.93 -6.61
CA GLU A 3 7.32 14.27 -5.29
C GLU A 3 5.79 14.33 -5.28
N SER A 4 5.18 14.75 -6.39
CA SER A 4 3.72 14.85 -6.51
C SER A 4 3.04 13.48 -6.43
N LEU A 5 3.69 12.43 -6.93
CA LEU A 5 3.11 11.09 -6.93
C LEU A 5 3.20 10.45 -5.55
N THR A 6 4.37 10.54 -4.91
CA THR A 6 4.54 10.02 -3.54
C THR A 6 3.56 10.69 -2.60
N LEU A 7 3.36 12.01 -2.71
CA LEU A 7 2.38 12.74 -1.91
C LEU A 7 0.94 12.30 -2.17
N GLU A 8 0.55 12.06 -3.43
CA GLU A 8 -0.78 11.52 -3.75
C GLU A 8 -0.99 10.12 -3.15
N ILE A 9 0.03 9.26 -3.21
CA ILE A 9 -0.02 7.92 -2.64
C ILE A 9 -0.12 8.01 -1.12
N THR A 10 0.70 8.84 -0.46
CA THR A 10 0.63 9.06 0.99
C THR A 10 -0.76 9.52 1.42
N ARG A 11 -1.35 10.52 0.74
CA ARG A 11 -2.73 10.96 1.01
C ARG A 11 -3.76 9.85 0.80
N ALA A 12 -3.56 9.00 -0.20
CA ALA A 12 -4.46 7.89 -0.44
C ALA A 12 -4.33 6.81 0.65
N LEU A 13 -3.11 6.55 1.13
CA LEU A 13 -2.83 5.65 2.25
C LEU A 13 -3.43 6.14 3.57
N GLU A 14 -3.49 7.46 3.80
CA GLU A 14 -4.18 8.05 4.96
C GLU A 14 -5.68 7.71 5.01
N THR A 15 -6.29 7.32 3.88
CA THR A 15 -7.71 6.88 3.85
C THR A 15 -7.89 5.40 4.24
N LEU A 16 -6.80 4.65 4.38
CA LEU A 16 -6.81 3.26 4.79
C LEU A 16 -6.68 3.12 6.30
N SER A 17 -6.96 1.92 6.82
CA SER A 17 -6.57 1.61 8.20
C SER A 17 -5.06 1.55 8.31
N GLN A 18 -4.51 1.87 9.49
CA GLN A 18 -3.06 1.85 9.75
C GLN A 18 -2.40 0.56 9.25
N LYS A 19 -2.97 -0.61 9.57
CA LYS A 19 -2.45 -1.91 9.10
C LYS A 19 -2.46 -2.07 7.59
N GLU A 20 -3.49 -1.57 6.90
CA GLU A 20 -3.55 -1.63 5.43
C GLU A 20 -2.53 -0.67 4.81
N ALA A 21 -2.39 0.54 5.37
CA ALA A 21 -1.41 1.53 4.93
C ALA A 21 0.02 1.04 5.13
N ASP A 22 0.34 0.44 6.27
CA ASP A 22 1.67 -0.08 6.58
C ASP A 22 2.05 -1.24 5.65
N VAL A 23 1.15 -2.22 5.47
CA VAL A 23 1.38 -3.36 4.56
C VAL A 23 1.62 -2.89 3.12
N ILE A 24 0.86 -1.90 2.65
CA ILE A 24 1.02 -1.36 1.29
C ILE A 24 2.29 -0.52 1.18
N SER A 25 2.62 0.27 2.20
CA SER A 25 3.84 1.09 2.22
C SER A 25 5.10 0.23 2.20
N LEU A 26 5.14 -0.81 3.02
CA LEU A 26 6.24 -1.77 3.07
C LEU A 26 6.34 -2.59 1.77
N TYR A 27 5.21 -3.00 1.20
CA TYR A 27 5.23 -3.78 -0.04
C TYR A 27 5.76 -2.99 -1.25
N PHE A 28 5.39 -1.71 -1.35
CA PHE A 28 5.81 -0.84 -2.46
C PHE A 28 7.04 0.02 -2.15
N GLY A 29 7.57 -0.02 -0.93
CA GLY A 29 8.70 0.81 -0.50
C GLY A 29 8.38 2.32 -0.48
N ILE A 30 7.17 2.69 -0.04
CA ILE A 30 6.70 4.08 -0.03
C ILE A 30 7.23 4.78 1.24
N GLY A 31 7.60 6.05 1.14
CA GLY A 31 7.99 6.85 2.30
C GLY A 31 9.39 6.52 2.84
N ASN A 32 10.36 6.29 1.96
CA ASN A 32 11.75 5.94 2.29
C ASN A 32 11.93 4.55 2.93
N GLN A 33 10.93 3.67 2.82
CA GLN A 33 11.05 2.27 3.22
C GLN A 33 11.57 1.43 2.06
N GLN A 34 12.35 0.38 2.35
CA GLN A 34 12.69 -0.61 1.33
C GLN A 34 11.47 -1.50 1.04
N PRO A 35 11.21 -1.83 -0.23
CA PRO A 35 10.13 -2.75 -0.58
C PRO A 35 10.41 -4.14 0.02
N MET A 36 9.43 -4.69 0.72
CA MET A 36 9.48 -6.00 1.36
C MET A 36 8.54 -6.99 0.67
N SER A 37 8.90 -8.26 0.70
CA SER A 37 8.06 -9.35 0.23
C SER A 37 6.88 -9.61 1.19
N LEU A 38 5.84 -10.29 0.70
CA LEU A 38 4.69 -10.66 1.53
C LEU A 38 5.07 -11.59 2.69
N GLU A 39 6.18 -12.31 2.57
CA GLU A 39 6.69 -13.23 3.57
C GLU A 39 7.40 -12.44 4.69
N GLU A 40 8.31 -11.53 4.34
CA GLU A 40 8.99 -10.65 5.32
C GLU A 40 8.00 -9.73 6.06
N ILE A 41 6.99 -9.22 5.35
CA ILE A 41 5.89 -8.47 5.98
C ILE A 41 5.08 -9.41 6.89
N GLY A 42 4.86 -10.66 6.48
CA GLY A 42 4.20 -11.67 7.32
C GLY A 42 4.93 -11.89 8.64
N GLU A 43 6.25 -12.08 8.57
CA GLU A 43 7.10 -12.22 9.76
C GLU A 43 7.06 -10.98 10.66
N THR A 44 7.09 -9.78 10.07
CA THR A 44 7.06 -8.50 10.81
C THR A 44 5.74 -8.28 11.57
N PHE A 45 4.62 -8.71 10.98
CA PHE A 45 3.28 -8.52 11.56
C PHE A 45 2.74 -9.75 12.32
N ASP A 46 3.54 -10.81 12.43
CA ASP A 46 3.10 -12.13 12.94
C ASP A 46 1.84 -12.63 12.22
N LEU A 47 1.87 -12.56 10.89
CA LEU A 47 0.78 -12.93 10.00
C LEU A 47 1.26 -13.93 8.95
N THR A 48 0.37 -14.81 8.52
CA THR A 48 0.66 -15.66 7.36
C THR A 48 0.76 -14.81 6.10
N ARG A 49 1.61 -15.24 5.16
CA ARG A 49 1.74 -14.64 3.82
C ARG A 49 0.38 -14.38 3.15
N GLU A 50 -0.54 -15.34 3.29
CA GLU A 50 -1.89 -15.25 2.73
C GLU A 50 -2.71 -14.14 3.41
N ARG A 51 -2.57 -13.96 4.73
CA ARG A 51 -3.24 -12.88 5.44
C ARG A 51 -2.72 -11.51 5.01
N VAL A 52 -1.41 -11.37 4.81
CA VAL A 52 -0.81 -10.14 4.25
C VAL A 52 -1.32 -9.87 2.84
N ARG A 53 -1.41 -10.91 1.99
CA ARG A 53 -2.00 -10.80 0.63
C ARG A 53 -3.44 -10.26 0.69
N GLN A 54 -4.27 -10.78 1.59
CA GLN A 54 -5.65 -10.32 1.77
C GLN A 54 -5.72 -8.85 2.23
N ILE A 55 -4.87 -8.45 3.18
CA ILE A 55 -4.80 -7.06 3.66
C ILE A 55 -4.39 -6.14 2.51
N LYS A 56 -3.36 -6.52 1.75
CA LYS A 56 -2.91 -5.79 0.56
C LYS A 56 -4.05 -5.62 -0.45
N GLU A 57 -4.72 -6.70 -0.83
CA GLU A 57 -5.82 -6.64 -1.81
C GLU A 57 -6.99 -5.78 -1.33
N LYS A 58 -7.32 -5.86 -0.04
CA LYS A 58 -8.36 -5.04 0.58
C LYS A 58 -7.99 -3.56 0.56
N GLY A 59 -6.76 -3.22 0.92
CA GLY A 59 -6.25 -1.84 0.86
C GLY A 59 -6.22 -1.32 -0.58
N ILE A 60 -5.71 -2.10 -1.54
CA ILE A 60 -5.73 -1.73 -2.97
C ILE A 60 -7.16 -1.50 -3.47
N LYS A 61 -8.12 -2.37 -3.10
CA LYS A 61 -9.52 -2.20 -3.49
C LYS A 61 -10.10 -0.88 -2.95
N ARG A 62 -9.81 -0.54 -1.69
CA ARG A 62 -10.20 0.74 -1.09
C ARG A 62 -9.53 1.93 -1.78
N LEU A 63 -8.22 1.82 -2.07
CA LEU A 63 -7.50 2.85 -2.81
C LEU A 63 -8.13 3.06 -4.18
N ARG A 64 -8.48 2.02 -4.94
CA ARG A 64 -9.16 2.15 -6.24
C ARG A 64 -10.53 2.84 -6.12
N GLN A 65 -11.27 2.60 -5.03
CA GLN A 65 -12.59 3.19 -4.79
C GLN A 65 -12.50 4.66 -4.36
N ASN A 66 -11.52 5.02 -3.51
CA ASN A 66 -11.32 6.39 -3.02
C ASN A 66 -10.46 7.24 -3.98
N SER A 67 -9.66 6.61 -4.84
CA SER A 67 -8.81 7.27 -5.83
C SER A 67 -9.63 7.82 -6.99
N ARG A 68 -9.88 9.14 -6.95
CA ARG A 68 -10.33 9.90 -8.13
C ARG A 68 -9.18 10.17 -9.12
N SER A 69 -7.93 9.99 -8.70
CA SER A 69 -6.73 10.20 -9.54
C SER A 69 -6.62 9.08 -10.59
N LYS A 70 -6.55 9.47 -11.88
CA LYS A 70 -6.22 8.54 -12.97
C LYS A 70 -4.81 7.96 -12.82
N ILE A 71 -3.92 8.66 -12.13
CA ILE A 71 -2.50 8.32 -11.99
C ILE A 71 -2.34 7.16 -11.00
N LEU A 72 -3.02 7.22 -9.85
CA LEU A 72 -3.07 6.11 -8.89
C LEU A 72 -3.63 4.82 -9.51
N LYS A 73 -4.57 4.93 -10.45
CA LYS A 73 -5.10 3.76 -11.18
C LYS A 73 -4.07 3.10 -12.10
N SER A 74 -3.12 3.84 -12.68
CA SER A 74 -2.05 3.25 -13.49
C SER A 74 -0.91 2.68 -12.66
N TYR A 75 -0.69 3.20 -11.44
CA TYR A 75 0.31 2.66 -10.51
C TYR A 75 -0.16 1.39 -9.77
N LEU A 76 -1.47 1.27 -9.54
CA LEU A 76 -2.10 0.11 -8.91
C LEU A 76 -2.61 -0.92 -9.93
N GLY A 77 -2.46 -0.63 -11.23
CA GLY A 77 -3.00 -1.38 -12.37
C GLY A 77 -1.96 -2.29 -12.99
#